data_AF-A0A2S0MLE0-F1
#
_entry.id   AF-A0A2S0MLE0-F1
#
_cell.length_a   1.000
_cell.length_b   1.000
_cell.length_c   1.000
_cell.angle_alpha   90.00
_cell.angle_beta   90.00
_cell.angle_gamma   90.00
#
_symmetry.space_group_name_H-M   'P 1'
#
loop_
_entity.id
_entity.type
_entity.pdbx_description
1 polymer ?
#
loop_
_entity_poly.entity_id
_entity_poly.type
_entity_poly.pdbx_seq_one_letter_code
_entity_poly.pdbx_strand_id
1 'polypeptide(L)'
;MMFVRLGEWISYALLVLGILRLGLGIFLATTAADSSAAARSYLATQNPGEAIDKGALMIFIAVVLGVLVEIAKAVRAQSALNK
;
A
#
# COMPACT_ATOMS: atom_id res chain seq x y z
N MET A 1 6.59 -14.14 -16.53
CA MET A 1 7.90 -14.35 -15.89
C MET A 1 7.73 -14.26 -14.39
N MET A 2 8.53 -15.00 -13.61
CA MET A 2 8.39 -15.13 -12.16
C MET A 2 8.36 -13.75 -11.45
N PHE A 3 9.20 -12.81 -11.90
CA PHE A 3 9.26 -11.44 -11.35
C PHE A 3 7.99 -10.61 -11.56
N VAL A 4 7.36 -10.66 -12.73
CA VAL A 4 6.12 -9.91 -13.02
C VAL A 4 4.95 -10.43 -12.17
N ARG A 5 4.88 -11.75 -11.97
CA ARG A 5 3.89 -12.38 -11.08
C ARG A 5 4.15 -12.02 -9.61
N LEU A 6 5.40 -12.00 -9.17
CA LEU A 6 5.75 -11.59 -7.80
C LEU A 6 5.43 -10.11 -7.56
N GLY A 7 5.74 -9.22 -8.51
CA GLY A 7 5.42 -7.79 -8.42
C GLY A 7 3.92 -7.52 -8.31
N GLU A 8 3.09 -8.30 -9.00
CA GLU A 8 1.62 -8.25 -8.92
C GLU A 8 1.12 -8.61 -7.52
N TRP A 9 1.59 -9.73 -6.97
CA TRP A 9 1.23 -10.17 -5.61
C TRP A 9 1.70 -9.18 -4.54
N ILE A 10 2.92 -8.67 -4.65
CA ILE A 10 3.49 -7.70 -3.70
C ILE A 10 2.72 -6.39 -3.75
N SER A 11 2.38 -5.89 -4.93
CA SER A 11 1.60 -4.65 -5.06
C SER A 11 0.22 -4.79 -4.43
N TYR A 12 -0.44 -5.92 -4.64
CA TYR A 12 -1.74 -6.19 -4.02
C TYR A 12 -1.64 -6.29 -2.49
N ALA A 13 -0.63 -7.00 -1.98
CA ALA A 13 -0.38 -7.11 -0.54
C ALA A 13 -0.09 -5.74 0.10
N LEU A 14 0.77 -4.93 -0.51
CA LEU A 14 1.08 -3.57 -0.04
C LEU A 14 -0.14 -2.65 -0.07
N LEU A 15 -0.99 -2.77 -1.10
CA LEU A 15 -2.20 -1.97 -1.22
C LEU A 15 -3.19 -2.29 -0.11
N VAL A 16 -3.44 -3.58 0.16
CA VAL A 16 -4.31 -4.03 1.27
C VAL A 16 -3.75 -3.58 2.62
N LEU A 17 -2.43 -3.73 2.84
CA LEU A 17 -1.78 -3.36 4.09
C LEU A 17 -1.78 -1.84 4.31
N GLY A 18 -1.58 -1.06 3.24
CA GLY A 18 -1.71 0.39 3.25
C GLY A 18 -3.12 0.86 3.61
N ILE A 19 -4.16 0.24 3.01
CA ILE A 19 -5.57 0.54 3.32
C ILE A 19 -5.88 0.22 4.78
N LEU A 20 -5.47 -0.94 5.28
CA LEU A 20 -5.66 -1.32 6.69
C LEU A 20 -4.99 -0.32 7.63
N ARG A 21 -3.75 0.08 7.33
CA ARG A 21 -3.01 1.05 8.16
C ARG A 21 -3.66 2.42 8.17
N LEU A 22 -4.12 2.90 7.02
CA LEU A 22 -4.81 4.18 6.88
C LEU A 22 -6.16 4.14 7.60
N GLY A 23 -6.95 3.08 7.42
CA GLY A 23 -8.22 2.87 8.12
C GLY A 23 -8.06 2.79 9.64
N LEU A 24 -7.07 2.05 10.14
CA LEU A 24 -6.75 2.01 11.56
C LEU A 24 -6.26 3.36 12.10
N GLY A 25 -5.49 4.11 11.31
CA GLY A 25 -5.06 5.47 11.66
C GLY A 25 -6.24 6.43 11.84
N ILE A 26 -7.20 6.40 10.91
CA ILE A 26 -8.45 7.19 11.00
C ILE A 26 -9.27 6.73 12.21
N PHE A 27 -9.47 5.42 12.36
CA PHE A 27 -10.25 4.87 13.47
C PHE A 27 -9.67 5.25 14.84
N LEU A 28 -8.35 5.19 15.01
CA LEU A 28 -7.72 5.62 16.26
C LEU A 28 -7.81 7.14 16.46
N ALA A 29 -7.74 7.93 15.39
CA ALA A 29 -7.89 9.38 15.48
C ALA A 29 -9.31 9.81 15.89
N THR A 30 -10.35 9.07 15.49
CA THR A 30 -11.75 9.43 15.78
C THR A 30 -12.31 8.82 17.06
N THR A 31 -11.77 7.68 17.50
CA THR A 31 -12.44 6.84 18.51
C THR A 31 -11.66 6.71 19.82
N ALA A 32 -10.35 6.98 19.82
CA ALA A 32 -9.53 6.85 21.02
C ALA A 32 -9.48 8.17 21.80
N ALA A 33 -9.91 8.13 23.07
CA ALA A 33 -9.78 9.23 24.02
C ALA A 33 -8.32 9.67 24.24
N ASP A 34 -7.38 8.73 24.12
CA ASP A 34 -5.94 8.96 24.17
C ASP A 34 -5.28 8.44 22.88
N SER A 35 -5.51 9.18 21.80
CA SER A 35 -5.18 8.77 20.43
C SER A 35 -3.68 8.54 20.21
N SER A 36 -2.82 9.19 21.00
CA SER A 36 -1.36 9.06 20.95
C SER A 36 -0.85 7.74 21.56
N ALA A 37 -1.43 7.30 22.69
CA ALA A 37 -1.08 6.03 23.32
C ALA A 37 -1.55 4.85 22.48
N ALA A 38 -2.76 4.91 21.93
CA ALA A 38 -3.28 3.86 21.05
C ALA A 38 -2.50 3.76 19.73
N ALA A 39 -2.07 4.88 19.15
CA ALA A 39 -1.22 4.87 17.95
C ALA A 39 0.15 4.21 18.21
N ARG A 40 0.73 4.39 19.40
CA ARG A 40 1.98 3.71 19.77
C ARG A 40 1.79 2.19 19.92
N SER A 41 0.70 1.76 20.55
CA SER A 41 0.42 0.34 20.80
C SER A 41 0.04 -0.44 19.54
N TYR A 42 -0.81 0.14 18.69
CA TYR A 42 -1.40 -0.56 17.55
C TYR A 42 -0.71 -0.26 16.22
N LEU A 43 -0.12 0.93 16.06
CA LEU A 43 0.46 1.39 14.79
C LEU A 43 1.97 1.65 14.86
N ALA A 44 2.58 1.47 16.04
CA ALA A 44 4.00 1.76 16.31
C ALA A 44 4.43 3.16 15.82
N THR A 45 3.52 4.14 15.90
CA THR A 45 3.73 5.52 15.49
C THR A 45 3.49 6.46 16.66
N GLN A 46 4.12 7.66 16.63
CA GLN A 46 4.02 8.57 17.76
C GLN A 46 2.65 9.22 17.87
N ASN A 47 1.95 9.38 16.75
CA ASN A 47 0.59 9.90 16.68
C ASN A 47 -0.22 9.21 15.55
N PRO A 48 -1.55 9.34 15.55
CA PRO A 48 -2.41 8.79 14.49
C PRO A 48 -2.16 9.41 13.11
N GLY A 49 -1.83 10.71 13.06
CA GLY A 49 -1.56 11.43 11.81
C GLY A 49 -0.40 10.85 11.02
N GLU A 50 0.71 10.52 11.69
CA GLU A 50 1.87 9.87 11.09
C GLU A 50 1.52 8.47 10.55
N ALA A 51 0.59 7.76 11.20
CA ALA A 51 0.13 6.46 10.70
C ALA A 51 -0.70 6.59 9.43
N ILE A 52 -1.54 7.64 9.34
CA ILE A 52 -2.32 7.98 8.15
C ILE A 52 -1.39 8.35 7.01
N ASP A 53 -0.43 9.24 7.23
CA ASP A 53 0.53 9.69 6.22
C ASP A 53 1.36 8.52 5.68
N LYS A 54 1.90 7.68 6.57
CA LYS A 54 2.64 6.47 6.18
C LYS A 54 1.75 5.47 5.44
N GLY A 55 0.50 5.31 5.86
CA GLY A 55 -0.49 4.47 5.18
C GLY A 55 -0.77 4.96 3.76
N ALA A 56 -1.04 6.26 3.60
CA ALA A 56 -1.30 6.90 2.31
C ALA A 56 -0.10 6.79 1.36
N LEU A 57 1.11 7.01 1.85
CA LEU A 57 2.34 6.87 1.06
C LEU A 57 2.55 5.41 0.63
N MET A 58 2.26 4.44 1.50
CA MET A 58 2.35 3.01 1.18
C MET A 58 1.34 2.60 0.09
N ILE A 59 0.10 3.11 0.15
CA ILE A 59 -0.91 2.92 -0.91
C ILE A 59 -0.42 3.52 -2.22
N PHE A 60 0.11 4.75 -2.19
CA PHE A 60 0.62 5.41 -3.39
C PHE A 60 1.74 4.61 -4.06
N ILE A 61 2.72 4.13 -3.29
CA ILE A 61 3.79 3.25 -3.81
C ILE A 61 3.21 1.96 -4.38
N ALA A 62 2.25 1.34 -3.70
CA ALA A 62 1.61 0.11 -4.16
C ALA A 62 0.90 0.29 -5.51
N VAL A 63 0.20 1.42 -5.69
CA VAL A 63 -0.46 1.76 -6.96
C VAL A 63 0.58 1.98 -8.06
N VAL A 64 1.64 2.75 -7.81
CA VAL A 64 2.70 2.98 -8.80
C VAL A 64 3.35 1.67 -9.23
N LEU A 65 3.70 0.80 -8.29
CA LEU A 65 4.26 -0.52 -8.59
C LEU A 65 3.29 -1.40 -9.38
N GLY A 66 2.01 -1.41 -9.02
CA GLY A 66 0.98 -2.15 -9.74
C GLY A 66 0.85 -1.71 -11.20
N VAL A 67 0.83 -0.40 -11.43
CA VAL A 67 0.77 0.19 -12.79
C VAL A 67 2.01 -0.18 -13.60
N LEU A 68 3.22 -0.11 -13.01
CA LEU A 68 4.45 -0.50 -13.69
C LEU A 68 4.45 -1.99 -14.09
N VAL A 69 3.90 -2.85 -13.23
CA VAL A 69 3.75 -4.28 -13.52
C VAL A 69 2.76 -4.51 -14.68
N GLU A 70 1.64 -3.80 -14.72
CA GLU A 70 0.70 -3.87 -15.84
C GLU A 70 1.30 -3.39 -17.16
N ILE A 71 2.03 -2.27 -17.14
CA ILE A 71 2.75 -1.77 -18.32
C ILE A 71 3.76 -2.83 -18.81
N ALA A 72 4.53 -3.45 -17.91
CA ALA A 72 5.46 -4.51 -18.28
C ALA A 72 4.75 -5.72 -18.91
N LYS A 73 3.54 -6.07 -18.45
CA LYS A 73 2.70 -7.13 -19.06
C LYS A 73 2.25 -6.71 -20.47
N ALA A 74 1.77 -5.47 -20.64
CA ALA A 74 1.28 -4.95 -21.90
C ALA A 74 2.37 -4.86 -22.98
N VAL A 75 3.53 -4.27 -22.65
CA VAL A 75 4.69 -4.15 -23.57
C VAL A 75 5.16 -5.53 -24.04
N ARG A 76 5.18 -6.52 -23.14
CA ARG A 76 5.56 -7.89 -23.49
C ARG A 76 4.55 -8.57 -24.40
N ALA A 77 3.26 -8.36 -24.18
CA ALA A 77 2.21 -8.89 -25.07
C ALA A 77 2.34 -8.31 -26.48
N GLN A 78 2.60 -7.01 -26.60
CA GLN A 78 2.81 -6.35 -27.89
C GLN A 78 4.06 -6.85 -28.62
N SER A 79 5.14 -7.12 -27.88
CA SER A 79 6.39 -7.68 -28.43
C SER A 79 6.23 -9.11 -28.98
N ALA A 80 5.23 -9.86 -28.52
CA ALA A 80 4.96 -11.22 -28.99
C ALA A 80 4.09 -11.26 -30.27
N LEU A 81 3.29 -10.22 -30.51
CA LEU A 81 2.44 -10.09 -31.71
C LEU A 81 3.19 -9.53 -32.93
N ASN A 82 4.33 -8.88 -32.71
CA ASN A 82 5.15 -8.26 -33.76
C ASN A 82 6.27 -9.18 -34.27
N LYS A 83 6.20 -10.48 -33.95
CA LYS A 83 7.08 -11.56 -34.43
C LYS A 83 6.27 -12.52 -35.28
#